data_AF-A0A7X3UGU9-F1
#
_entry.id   AF-A0A7X3UGU9-F1
#
_cell.length_a   1.000
_cell.length_b   1.000
_cell.length_c   1.000
_cell.angle_alpha   90.00
_cell.angle_beta   90.00
_cell.angle_gamma   90.00
#
_symmetry.space_group_name_H-M   'P 1'
#
loop_
_entity.id
_entity.type
_entity.pdbx_description
1 polymer ?
#
loop_
_entity_poly.entity_id
_entity_poly.type
_entity_poly.pdbx_seq_one_letter_code
_entity_poly.pdbx_strand_id
1 'polypeptide(L)'
;MKLNFFQMLALMGPGIAVAATGVGAGDMISATNAGANFGTVLLWALVWGAVLKFALNEGVGRWQLATGTTLLEGWVERLGRPVQYFFLLYLLIWSFLVGGGLLSASGIAGHTVFPGLSVAQWGIIHALAACVMVWAGRFGFFLTVMKVLVGLMFVSFL
;
A
#
# COMPACT_ATOMS: atom_id res chain seq x y z
N MET A 1 -5.90 -17.96 28.22
CA MET A 1 -5.53 -16.65 28.80
C MET A 1 -6.48 -15.60 28.24
N LYS A 2 -7.30 -14.92 29.06
CA LYS A 2 -8.20 -13.87 28.57
C LYS A 2 -7.39 -12.59 28.36
N LEU A 3 -7.30 -12.12 27.12
CA LEU A 3 -6.63 -10.86 26.79
C LEU A 3 -7.49 -9.69 27.27
N ASN A 4 -6.86 -8.65 27.82
CA ASN A 4 -7.57 -7.41 28.13
C ASN A 4 -7.77 -6.55 26.85
N PHE A 5 -8.69 -5.59 26.89
CA PHE A 5 -9.02 -4.75 25.74
C PHE A 5 -7.78 -4.05 25.13
N PHE A 6 -6.88 -3.53 25.97
CA PHE A 6 -5.67 -2.85 25.53
C PHE A 6 -4.65 -3.80 24.86
N GLN A 7 -4.55 -5.04 25.33
CA GLN A 7 -3.74 -6.10 24.71
C GLN A 7 -4.33 -6.53 23.37
N MET A 8 -5.67 -6.61 23.28
CA MET A 8 -6.35 -6.90 22.02
C MET A 8 -6.11 -5.80 20.99
N LEU A 9 -6.18 -4.53 21.41
CA LEU A 9 -5.87 -3.38 20.56
C LEU A 9 -4.40 -3.36 20.12
N ALA A 10 -3.47 -3.70 21.02
CA ALA A 10 -2.04 -3.81 20.69
C ALA A 10 -1.76 -4.91 19.64
N LEU A 11 -2.45 -6.05 19.74
CA LEU A 11 -2.35 -7.14 18.76
C LEU A 11 -2.94 -6.79 17.39
N MET A 12 -3.90 -5.85 17.34
CA MET A 12 -4.46 -5.33 16.08
C MET A 12 -3.55 -4.32 15.39
N GLY A 13 -2.53 -3.78 16.08
CA GLY A 13 -1.62 -2.74 15.57
C GLY A 13 -1.01 -3.05 14.19
N PRO A 14 -0.42 -4.24 13.97
CA PRO A 14 0.09 -4.64 12.66
C PRO A 14 -1.00 -4.71 11.57
N GLY A 15 -2.20 -5.20 11.91
CA GLY A 15 -3.32 -5.29 10.97
C GLY A 15 -3.84 -3.91 10.55
N ILE A 16 -3.91 -2.97 11.48
CA ILE A 16 -4.27 -1.57 11.19
C ILE A 16 -3.20 -0.91 10.32
N ALA A 17 -1.92 -1.15 10.59
CA ALA A 17 -0.83 -0.64 9.77
C ALA A 17 -0.92 -1.16 8.32
N VAL A 18 -1.15 -2.47 8.15
CA VAL A 18 -1.37 -3.08 6.82
C VAL A 18 -2.59 -2.49 6.12
N ALA A 19 -3.69 -2.30 6.83
CA ALA A 19 -4.90 -1.69 6.28
C ALA A 19 -4.66 -0.25 5.80
N ALA A 20 -3.95 0.55 6.62
CA ALA A 20 -3.60 1.95 6.31
C ALA A 20 -2.68 2.05 5.08
N THR A 21 -1.74 1.13 4.91
CA THR A 21 -0.88 1.07 3.71
C THR A 21 -1.59 0.46 2.49
N GLY A 22 -2.75 -0.15 2.70
CA GLY A 22 -3.48 -0.88 1.66
C GLY A 22 -4.32 0.00 0.73
N VAL A 23 -4.32 1.33 0.91
CA VAL A 23 -5.02 2.29 0.05
C VAL A 23 -4.00 3.33 -0.41
N GLY A 24 -3.68 3.31 -1.71
CA GLY A 24 -2.76 4.26 -2.32
C GLY A 24 -3.46 5.39 -3.08
N ALA A 25 -2.67 6.37 -3.52
CA ALA A 25 -3.16 7.46 -4.37
C ALA A 25 -3.83 6.96 -5.66
N GLY A 26 -3.35 5.84 -6.23
CA GLY A 26 -3.95 5.22 -7.42
C GLY A 26 -5.34 4.63 -7.16
N ASP A 27 -5.54 4.01 -6.00
CA ASP A 27 -6.86 3.47 -5.60
C ASP A 27 -7.86 4.61 -5.44
N MET A 28 -7.41 5.74 -4.90
CA MET A 28 -8.22 6.93 -4.68
C MET A 28 -8.63 7.61 -5.99
N ILE A 29 -7.71 7.76 -6.95
CA ILE A 29 -8.02 8.26 -8.30
C ILE A 29 -9.02 7.32 -8.98
N SER A 30 -8.79 6.00 -8.91
CA SER A 30 -9.65 5.00 -9.53
C SER A 30 -11.06 5.01 -8.91
N ALA A 31 -11.16 5.08 -7.58
CA ALA A 31 -12.42 5.17 -6.86
C ALA A 31 -13.19 6.46 -7.18
N THR A 32 -12.49 7.60 -7.24
CA THR A 32 -13.10 8.90 -7.61
C THR A 32 -13.61 8.86 -9.05
N ASN A 33 -12.81 8.33 -9.98
CA ASN A 33 -13.19 8.20 -11.38
C ASN A 33 -14.37 7.22 -11.56
N ALA A 34 -14.36 6.11 -10.81
CA ALA A 34 -15.47 5.15 -10.79
C ALA A 34 -16.77 5.80 -10.26
N GLY A 35 -16.69 6.57 -9.17
CA GLY A 35 -17.83 7.29 -8.62
C GLY A 35 -18.35 8.38 -9.56
N ALA A 36 -17.45 9.11 -10.23
CA ALA A 36 -17.83 10.17 -11.17
C ALA A 36 -18.55 9.63 -12.41
N ASN A 37 -18.11 8.49 -12.97
CA ASN A 37 -18.69 7.94 -14.19
C ASN A 37 -19.86 6.98 -13.95
N PHE A 38 -19.88 6.27 -12.83
CA PHE A 38 -20.83 5.18 -12.57
C PHE A 38 -21.69 5.40 -11.32
N GLY A 39 -21.50 6.51 -10.60
CA GLY A 39 -22.25 6.80 -9.37
C GLY A 39 -22.12 5.67 -8.35
N THR A 40 -23.26 5.21 -7.82
CA THR A 40 -23.33 4.14 -6.81
C THR A 40 -23.40 2.73 -7.40
N VAL A 41 -23.41 2.58 -8.74
CA VAL A 41 -23.59 1.28 -9.41
C VAL A 41 -22.47 0.30 -9.04
N LEU A 42 -21.27 0.79 -8.76
CA LEU A 42 -20.11 -0.04 -8.44
C LEU A 42 -19.94 -0.35 -6.94
N LEU A 43 -20.87 0.09 -6.07
CA LEU A 43 -20.78 -0.16 -4.62
C LEU A 43 -20.80 -1.65 -4.27
N TRP A 44 -21.55 -2.48 -5.01
CA TRP A 44 -21.55 -3.92 -4.77
C TRP A 44 -20.17 -4.53 -5.05
N ALA A 45 -19.46 -4.05 -6.08
CA ALA A 45 -18.12 -4.52 -6.42
C ALA A 45 -17.10 -4.12 -5.34
N LEU A 46 -17.25 -2.95 -4.73
CA LEU A 46 -16.45 -2.52 -3.58
C LEU A 46 -16.59 -3.49 -2.40
N VAL A 47 -17.84 -3.89 -2.07
CA VAL A 47 -18.10 -4.85 -0.98
C VAL A 47 -17.43 -6.19 -1.25
N TRP A 48 -17.59 -6.73 -2.46
CA TRP A 48 -16.92 -7.98 -2.84
C TRP A 48 -15.40 -7.88 -2.84
N GLY A 49 -14.85 -6.77 -3.33
CA GLY A 49 -13.42 -6.49 -3.27
C GLY A 49 -12.89 -6.47 -1.84
N ALA A 50 -13.63 -5.86 -0.91
CA ALA A 50 -13.28 -5.82 0.51
C ALA A 50 -13.30 -7.22 1.14
N VAL A 51 -14.33 -8.04 0.86
CA VAL A 51 -14.42 -9.43 1.34
C VAL A 51 -13.26 -10.26 0.79
N LEU A 52 -12.95 -10.14 -0.50
CA LEU A 52 -11.85 -10.87 -1.12
C LEU A 52 -10.50 -10.45 -0.52
N LYS A 53 -10.27 -9.15 -0.35
CA LYS A 53 -9.05 -8.61 0.28
C LYS A 53 -8.91 -9.10 1.72
N PHE A 54 -10.02 -9.15 2.46
CA PHE A 54 -10.03 -9.71 3.81
C PHE A 54 -9.64 -11.19 3.84
N ALA A 55 -10.27 -12.02 3.00
CA ALA A 55 -9.97 -13.45 2.92
C ALA A 55 -8.52 -13.72 2.52
N LEU A 56 -7.98 -12.96 1.57
CA LEU A 56 -6.58 -13.06 1.15
C LEU A 56 -5.62 -12.67 2.28
N ASN A 57 -5.85 -11.53 2.94
CA ASN A 57 -4.99 -11.06 4.04
C ASN A 57 -5.03 -12.01 5.24
N GLU A 58 -6.20 -12.54 5.57
CA GLU A 58 -6.35 -13.54 6.62
C GLU A 58 -5.59 -14.82 6.27
N GLY A 59 -5.70 -15.31 5.03
CA GLY A 59 -4.94 -16.47 4.55
C GLY A 59 -3.42 -16.28 4.65
N VAL A 60 -2.91 -15.09 4.27
CA VAL A 60 -1.49 -14.72 4.41
C VAL A 60 -1.07 -14.71 5.88
N GLY A 61 -1.87 -14.07 6.74
CA GLY A 61 -1.58 -14.01 8.18
C GLY A 61 -1.59 -15.39 8.82
N ARG A 62 -2.57 -16.23 8.47
CA ARG A 62 -2.67 -17.62 8.95
C ARG A 62 -1.48 -18.45 8.49
N TRP A 63 -1.02 -18.29 7.24
CA TRP A 63 0.19 -18.94 6.76
C TRP A 63 1.39 -18.58 7.61
N GLN A 64 1.66 -17.27 7.78
CA GLN A 64 2.81 -16.78 8.54
C GLN A 64 2.80 -17.27 10.00
N LEU A 65 1.63 -17.28 10.64
CA LEU A 65 1.47 -17.78 12.00
C LEU A 65 1.67 -19.30 12.10
N ALA A 66 1.29 -20.07 11.08
CA ALA A 66 1.37 -21.53 11.09
C ALA A 66 2.76 -22.05 10.67
N THR A 67 3.45 -21.39 9.74
CA THR A 67 4.74 -21.85 9.20
C THR A 67 5.94 -21.11 9.77
N GLY A 68 5.75 -19.92 10.34
CA GLY A 68 6.85 -19.04 10.73
C GLY A 68 7.62 -18.42 9.55
N THR A 69 7.15 -18.64 8.31
CA THR A 69 7.76 -18.10 7.09
C THR A 69 6.84 -17.08 6.43
N THR A 70 7.42 -16.10 5.74
CA THR A 70 6.66 -15.24 4.83
C THR A 70 6.03 -16.06 3.71
N LEU A 71 4.94 -15.55 3.12
CA LEU A 71 4.33 -16.23 1.97
C LEU A 71 5.34 -16.40 0.82
N LEU A 72 6.21 -15.41 0.61
CA LEU A 72 7.23 -15.44 -0.44
C LEU A 72 8.30 -16.50 -0.19
N GLU A 73 8.82 -16.61 1.04
CA GLU A 73 9.73 -17.70 1.43
C GLU A 73 9.06 -19.06 1.23
N GLY A 74 7.82 -19.19 1.71
CA GLY A 74 7.02 -20.40 1.50
C GLY A 74 6.83 -20.75 0.01
N TRP A 75 6.66 -19.75 -0.85
CA TRP A 75 6.61 -19.95 -2.31
C TRP A 75 7.95 -20.39 -2.88
N VAL A 76 9.06 -19.78 -2.47
CA VAL A 76 10.39 -20.19 -2.94
C VAL A 76 10.74 -21.60 -2.48
N GLU A 77 10.38 -21.97 -1.26
CA GLU A 77 10.67 -23.30 -0.70
C GLU A 77 9.76 -24.39 -1.27
N ARG A 78 8.47 -24.08 -1.49
CA ARG A 78 7.45 -25.09 -1.84
C ARG A 78 7.06 -25.09 -3.31
N LEU A 79 7.29 -24.00 -4.05
CA LEU A 79 6.99 -23.90 -5.48
C LEU A 79 8.31 -23.98 -6.26
N GLY A 80 8.30 -24.80 -7.31
CA GLY A 80 9.49 -25.03 -8.14
C GLY A 80 10.02 -23.76 -8.82
N ARG A 81 11.28 -23.82 -9.26
CA ARG A 81 12.00 -22.71 -9.92
C ARG A 81 11.23 -21.97 -11.02
N PRO A 82 10.41 -22.62 -11.88
CA PRO A 82 9.65 -21.90 -12.91
C PRO A 82 8.69 -20.84 -12.34
N VAL A 83 8.03 -21.14 -11.22
CA VAL A 83 7.09 -20.21 -10.56
C VAL A 83 7.85 -19.00 -10.01
N GLN A 84 9.03 -19.23 -9.45
CA GLN A 84 9.88 -18.18 -8.90
C GLN A 84 10.33 -17.20 -9.99
N TYR A 85 10.80 -17.69 -11.14
CA TYR A 85 11.21 -16.83 -12.25
C TYR A 85 10.03 -16.04 -12.83
N PHE A 86 8.88 -16.68 -12.99
CA PHE A 86 7.67 -16.00 -13.46
C PHE A 86 7.25 -14.89 -12.48
N PHE A 87 7.26 -15.19 -11.17
CA PHE A 87 6.90 -14.23 -10.15
C PHE A 87 7.91 -13.08 -10.03
N LEU A 88 9.20 -13.36 -10.18
CA LEU A 88 10.25 -12.35 -10.24
C LEU A 88 10.05 -11.41 -11.44
N LEU A 89 9.80 -11.97 -12.63
CA LEU A 89 9.52 -11.17 -13.83
C LEU A 89 8.28 -10.30 -13.65
N TYR A 90 7.21 -10.87 -13.09
CA TYR A 90 6.01 -10.13 -12.72
C TYR A 90 6.34 -8.97 -11.77
N LEU A 91 7.09 -9.23 -10.68
CA LEU A 91 7.46 -8.21 -9.70
C LEU A 91 8.28 -7.08 -10.31
N LEU A 92 9.21 -7.39 -11.23
CA LEU A 92 10.01 -6.37 -11.91
C LEU A 92 9.13 -5.45 -12.76
N ILE A 93 8.26 -6.02 -13.59
CA ILE A 93 7.33 -5.26 -14.44
C ILE A 93 6.37 -4.45 -13.56
N TRP A 94 5.77 -5.09 -12.58
CA TRP A 94 4.80 -4.47 -11.68
C TRP A 94 5.43 -3.32 -10.88
N SER A 95 6.63 -3.51 -10.32
CA SER A 95 7.33 -2.47 -9.54
C SER A 95 7.69 -1.26 -10.41
N PHE A 96 8.11 -1.48 -11.66
CA PHE A 96 8.39 -0.39 -12.58
C PHE A 96 7.13 0.42 -12.92
N LEU A 97 6.03 -0.26 -13.24
CA LEU A 97 4.76 0.38 -13.58
C LEU A 97 4.16 1.14 -12.40
N VAL A 98 4.11 0.51 -11.22
CA VAL A 98 3.59 1.12 -9.99
C VAL A 98 4.47 2.27 -9.55
N GLY A 99 5.81 2.10 -9.60
CA GLY A 99 6.77 3.16 -9.31
C GLY A 99 6.56 4.37 -10.21
N GLY A 100 6.44 4.16 -11.53
CA GLY A 100 6.14 5.22 -12.50
C GLY A 100 4.79 5.91 -12.26
N GLY A 101 3.77 5.15 -11.88
CA GLY A 101 2.46 5.70 -11.49
C GLY A 101 2.54 6.58 -10.25
N LEU A 102 3.27 6.16 -9.21
CA LEU A 102 3.47 6.93 -7.98
C LEU A 102 4.29 8.20 -8.22
N LEU A 103 5.34 8.11 -9.04
CA LEU A 103 6.13 9.25 -9.51
C LEU A 103 5.25 10.29 -10.22
N SER A 104 4.37 9.82 -11.11
CA SER A 104 3.45 10.70 -11.86
C SER A 104 2.41 11.35 -10.93
N ALA A 105 1.78 10.57 -10.05
CA ALA A 105 0.76 11.07 -9.14
C ALA A 105 1.32 12.10 -8.15
N SER A 106 2.47 11.80 -7.53
CA SER A 106 3.16 12.74 -6.63
C SER A 106 3.68 13.97 -7.35
N GLY A 107 4.14 13.83 -8.59
CA GLY A 107 4.54 14.94 -9.45
C GLY A 107 3.39 15.89 -9.77
N ILE A 108 2.22 15.36 -10.13
CA ILE A 108 1.02 16.16 -10.40
C ILE A 108 0.59 16.91 -9.14
N ALA A 109 0.53 16.22 -8.00
CA ALA A 109 0.18 16.82 -6.72
C ALA A 109 1.14 17.95 -6.30
N GLY A 110 2.45 17.76 -6.50
CA GLY A 110 3.45 18.80 -6.24
C GLY A 110 3.27 20.02 -7.16
N HIS A 111 3.04 19.77 -8.46
CA HIS A 111 2.85 20.83 -9.44
C HIS A 111 1.56 21.63 -9.22
N THR A 112 0.47 21.01 -8.79
CA THR A 112 -0.79 21.71 -8.49
C THR A 112 -0.69 22.63 -7.28
N VAL A 113 0.10 22.28 -6.26
CA VAL A 113 0.32 23.13 -5.08
C VAL A 113 1.38 24.19 -5.34
N PHE A 114 2.47 23.82 -6.01
CA PHE A 114 3.61 24.68 -6.29
C PHE A 114 3.98 24.61 -7.78
N PRO A 115 3.35 25.45 -8.64
CA PRO A 115 3.47 25.34 -10.09
C PRO A 115 4.84 25.76 -10.66
N GLY A 116 5.78 26.22 -9.82
CA GLY A 116 7.10 26.69 -10.23
C GLY A 116 8.05 25.61 -10.77
N LEU A 117 7.75 24.33 -10.57
CA LEU A 117 8.51 23.19 -11.12
C LEU A 117 7.58 22.29 -11.91
N SER A 118 8.08 21.65 -12.97
CA SER A 118 7.29 20.70 -13.76
C SER A 118 6.92 19.44 -12.97
N VAL A 119 5.90 18.72 -13.46
CA VAL A 119 5.46 17.42 -12.90
C VAL A 119 6.63 16.43 -12.78
N ALA A 120 7.50 16.36 -13.80
CA ALA A 120 8.65 15.46 -13.79
C ALA A 120 9.67 15.83 -12.69
N GLN A 121 9.94 17.14 -12.51
CA GLN A 121 10.85 17.62 -11.46
C GLN A 121 10.29 17.31 -10.07
N TRP A 122 9.00 17.58 -9.84
CA TRP A 122 8.33 17.22 -8.58
C TRP A 122 8.34 15.71 -8.33
N GLY A 123 8.09 14.89 -9.35
CA GLY A 123 8.17 13.44 -9.24
C GLY A 123 9.56 12.99 -8.77
N ILE A 124 10.61 13.47 -9.44
CA ILE A 124 12.01 13.15 -9.07
C ILE A 124 12.31 13.58 -7.63
N ILE A 125 11.91 14.79 -7.22
CA ILE A 125 12.12 15.30 -5.86
C ILE A 125 11.46 14.38 -4.83
N HIS A 126 10.18 14.03 -5.01
CA HIS A 126 9.47 13.15 -4.09
C HIS A 126 10.08 11.74 -4.04
N ALA A 127 10.48 11.17 -5.17
CA ALA A 127 11.11 9.87 -5.23
C ALA A 127 12.48 9.85 -4.53
N LEU A 128 13.30 10.87 -4.73
CA LEU A 128 14.58 11.02 -4.04
C LEU A 128 14.38 11.22 -2.53
N ALA A 129 13.41 12.05 -2.13
CA ALA A 129 13.08 12.25 -0.72
C ALA A 129 12.64 10.94 -0.04
N ALA A 130 11.78 10.16 -0.70
CA ALA A 130 11.37 8.84 -0.23
C ALA A 130 12.56 7.87 -0.15
N CYS A 131 13.44 7.87 -1.15
CA CYS A 131 14.65 7.04 -1.16
C CYS A 131 15.58 7.37 0.02
N VAL A 132 15.87 8.65 0.26
CA VAL A 132 16.68 9.12 1.40
C VAL A 132 16.04 8.73 2.73
N MET A 133 14.72 8.87 2.85
CA MET A 133 13.97 8.51 4.06
C MET A 133 14.11 7.02 4.40
N VAL A 134 13.99 6.15 3.38
CA VAL A 134 14.16 4.70 3.54
C VAL A 134 15.61 4.36 3.84
N TRP A 135 16.57 4.99 3.13
CA TRP A 135 17.99 4.71 3.29
C TRP A 135 18.53 5.11 4.68
N ALA A 136 17.94 6.13 5.30
CA ALA A 136 18.26 6.52 6.67
C ALA A 136 17.96 5.43 7.72
N GLY A 137 17.29 4.32 7.36
CA GLY A 137 17.17 3.10 8.17
C GLY A 137 16.34 3.22 9.45
N ARG A 138 15.76 4.40 9.72
CA ARG A 138 14.99 4.69 10.93
C ARG A 138 13.53 4.32 10.73
N PHE A 139 13.22 3.04 10.89
CA PHE A 139 11.85 2.50 10.78
C PHE A 139 10.82 3.29 11.62
N GLY A 140 11.21 3.73 12.82
CA GLY A 140 10.33 4.56 13.67
C GLY A 140 10.03 5.95 13.08
N PHE A 141 10.99 6.58 12.41
CA PHE A 141 10.78 7.85 11.73
C PHE A 141 9.84 7.67 10.53
N PHE A 142 10.11 6.66 9.69
CA PHE A 142 9.26 6.29 8.56
C PHE A 142 7.80 6.04 9.00
N LEU A 143 7.60 5.23 10.04
CA LEU A 143 6.26 4.95 10.58
C LEU A 143 5.55 6.21 11.07
N THR A 144 6.29 7.15 11.68
CA THR A 144 5.70 8.39 12.18
C THR A 144 5.25 9.28 11.04
N VAL A 145 6.08 9.43 10.00
CA VAL A 145 5.73 10.18 8.78
C VAL A 145 4.52 9.56 8.09
N MET A 146 4.50 8.24 7.89
CA MET A 146 3.37 7.53 7.27
C MET A 146 2.06 7.72 8.06
N LYS A 147 2.10 7.61 9.40
CA LYS A 147 0.92 7.85 10.24
C LYS A 147 0.35 9.26 10.05
N VAL A 148 1.22 10.27 10.00
CA VAL A 148 0.79 11.66 9.78
C VAL A 148 0.18 11.85 8.40
N LEU A 149 0.84 11.32 7.35
CA LEU A 149 0.35 11.47 5.97
C LEU A 149 -0.98 10.74 5.74
N VAL A 150 -1.15 9.53 6.27
CA VAL A 150 -2.43 8.80 6.21
C VAL A 150 -3.52 9.55 6.97
N GLY A 151 -3.20 10.10 8.15
CA GLY A 151 -4.14 10.91 8.90
C GLY A 151 -4.59 12.16 8.12
N LEU A 152 -3.65 12.87 7.50
CA LEU A 152 -3.94 14.03 6.67
C LEU A 152 -4.76 13.66 5.43
N MET A 153 -4.44 12.54 4.77
CA MET A 153 -5.25 11.99 3.68
C MET A 153 -6.69 11.78 4.14
N PHE A 154 -6.92 11.07 5.24
CA PHE A 154 -8.28 10.80 5.73
C PHE A 154 -9.09 12.08 6.02
N VAL A 155 -8.47 13.07 6.67
CA VAL A 155 -9.10 14.36 6.98
C VAL A 155 -9.43 15.16 5.71
N SER A 156 -8.61 15.04 4.66
CA SER A 156 -8.80 15.81 3.42
C SER A 156 -9.98 15.32 2.57
N PHE A 157 -10.43 14.08 2.77
CA PHE A 157 -11.52 13.44 2.02
C PHE A 157 -12.83 13.33 2.80
N LEU A 158 -12.85 13.72 4.07
CA LEU A 158 -14.04 13.88 4.90
C LEU A 158 -14.74 15.20 4.58
#